data_AF-A0AAD5KLM5-F1
#
_entry.id   AF-A0AAD5KLM5-F1
#
_cell.length_a   1.000
_cell.length_b   1.000
_cell.length_c   1.000
_cell.angle_alpha   90.00
_cell.angle_beta   90.00
_cell.angle_gamma   90.00
#
_symmetry.space_group_name_H-M   'P 1'
#
loop_
_entity.id
_entity.type
_entity.pdbx_description
1 polymer ?
#
loop_
_entity_poly.entity_id
_entity_poly.type
_entity_poly.pdbx_seq_one_letter_code
_entity_poly.pdbx_strand_id
1 'polypeptide(L)'
;MLKSMLDLKLPICATIGELQRMDLSFTVDQWDLMQGIVEVLSPCEQVSTELSSQRYPSLSKLFPLISLMLEGLTNVFDDSPVRYEGLLIFRNRLMRNIKHRFHNLEHTNPDFRAPKWPFVSLAAFTDPRYDTAVY
;
A
#
# COMPACT_ATOMS: atom_id res chain seq x y z
N MET A 1 8.06 5.61 -10.43
CA MET A 1 7.70 6.20 -11.75
C MET A 1 6.59 7.23 -11.62
N LEU A 2 5.34 6.87 -11.28
CA LEU A 2 4.24 7.86 -11.16
C LEU A 2 4.54 8.96 -10.14
N LYS A 3 5.03 8.58 -8.95
CA LYS A 3 5.50 9.51 -7.91
C LYS A 3 6.56 10.49 -8.45
N SER A 4 7.61 9.96 -9.08
CA SER A 4 8.66 10.76 -9.74
C SER A 4 8.13 11.69 -10.83
N MET A 5 7.08 11.28 -11.54
CA MET A 5 6.44 12.09 -12.58
C MET A 5 5.61 13.23 -11.98
N LEU A 6 4.98 13.01 -10.81
CA LEU A 6 4.32 14.06 -10.04
C LEU A 6 5.33 15.05 -9.46
N ASP A 7 6.46 14.56 -8.95
CA ASP A 7 7.55 15.42 -8.44
C ASP A 7 8.11 16.33 -9.54
N LEU A 8 8.12 15.83 -10.79
CA LEU A 8 8.56 16.54 -11.98
C LEU A 8 7.40 17.21 -12.75
N LYS A 9 6.22 17.36 -12.17
CA LYS A 9 5.05 17.93 -12.87
C LYS A 9 5.33 19.30 -13.48
N LEU A 10 5.92 20.21 -12.71
CA LEU A 10 6.27 21.56 -13.16
C LEU A 10 7.28 21.56 -14.32
N PRO A 11 8.45 20.91 -14.22
CA PRO A 11 9.40 20.87 -15.34
C PRO A 11 8.83 20.12 -16.56
N ILE A 12 7.99 19.10 -16.38
CA ILE A 12 7.31 18.43 -17.50
C ILE A 12 6.37 19.40 -18.22
N CYS A 13 5.52 20.13 -17.49
CA CYS A 13 4.63 21.12 -18.08
C CYS A 13 5.41 22.24 -18.79
N ALA A 14 6.51 22.72 -18.20
CA ALA A 14 7.36 23.76 -18.79
C ALA A 14 8.00 23.28 -20.11
N THR A 15 8.63 22.10 -20.10
CA THR A 15 9.28 21.53 -21.29
C THR A 15 8.28 21.22 -22.41
N ILE A 16 7.08 20.74 -22.09
CA ILE A 16 6.01 20.54 -23.08
C ILE A 16 5.58 21.88 -23.70
N GLY A 17 5.47 22.93 -22.86
CA GLY A 17 5.16 24.28 -23.32
C GLY A 17 6.23 24.84 -24.26
N GLU A 18 7.51 24.67 -23.92
CA GLU A 18 8.65 25.06 -24.76
C GLU A 18 8.68 24.32 -26.10
N LEU A 19 8.39 23.01 -26.08
CA LEU A 19 8.33 22.17 -27.28
C LEU A 19 7.07 22.41 -28.11
N GLN A 20 6.11 23.20 -27.62
CA GLN A 20 4.80 23.43 -28.24
C GLN A 20 4.01 22.14 -28.49
N ARG A 21 4.29 21.08 -27.74
CA ARG A 21 3.70 19.74 -27.88
C ARG A 21 2.48 19.58 -26.98
N MET A 22 1.49 20.46 -27.15
CA MET A 22 0.28 20.47 -26.32
C MET A 22 -0.51 19.15 -26.39
N ASP A 23 -0.29 18.35 -27.44
CA ASP A 23 -0.81 16.98 -27.60
C ASP A 23 -0.32 16.01 -26.51
N LEU A 24 0.80 16.31 -25.86
CA LEU A 24 1.39 15.52 -24.78
C LEU A 24 1.05 16.05 -23.38
N SER A 25 0.30 17.15 -23.29
CA SER A 25 -0.04 17.76 -22.01
C SER A 25 -1.11 16.94 -21.28
N PHE A 26 -0.86 16.65 -19.99
CA PHE A 26 -1.86 16.02 -19.14
C PHE A 26 -2.84 17.05 -18.61
N THR A 27 -4.12 16.68 -18.58
CA THR A 27 -5.16 17.51 -17.96
C THR A 27 -5.00 17.52 -16.44
N VAL A 28 -5.64 18.50 -15.78
CA VAL A 28 -5.67 18.58 -14.30
C VAL A 28 -6.22 17.28 -13.72
N ASP A 29 -7.30 16.73 -14.29
CA ASP A 29 -7.88 15.47 -13.84
C ASP A 29 -6.94 14.27 -13.98
N GLN A 30 -6.11 14.23 -15.02
CA GLN A 30 -5.13 13.15 -15.19
C GLN A 30 -4.03 13.21 -14.13
N TRP A 31 -3.57 14.41 -13.77
CA TRP A 31 -2.63 14.59 -12.67
C TRP A 31 -3.24 14.20 -11.32
N ASP A 32 -4.48 14.61 -11.07
CA ASP A 32 -5.19 14.27 -9.83
C ASP A 32 -5.42 12.75 -9.74
N LEU A 33 -5.75 12.09 -10.86
CA LEU A 33 -5.89 10.64 -10.91
C LEU A 33 -4.55 9.93 -10.63
N MET A 34 -3.44 10.41 -11.21
CA MET A 34 -2.11 9.86 -10.94
C MET A 34 -1.73 9.99 -9.47
N GLN A 35 -2.06 11.12 -8.85
CA GLN A 35 -1.85 11.32 -7.41
C GLN A 35 -2.66 10.32 -6.60
N GLY A 36 -3.96 10.14 -6.91
CA GLY A 36 -4.79 9.15 -6.23
C GLY A 36 -4.29 7.71 -6.40
N ILE A 37 -3.71 7.35 -7.55
CA ILE A 37 -3.06 6.03 -7.74
C ILE A 37 -1.84 5.89 -6.84
N VAL A 38 -1.01 6.93 -6.72
CA VAL A 38 0.18 6.92 -5.85
C VAL A 38 -0.22 6.77 -4.39
N GLU A 39 -1.27 7.46 -3.94
CA GLU A 39 -1.81 7.33 -2.59
C GLU A 39 -2.29 5.90 -2.31
N VAL A 40 -3.05 5.29 -3.22
CA VAL A 40 -3.49 3.88 -3.09
C VAL A 40 -2.31 2.90 -3.04
N LEU A 41 -1.21 3.20 -3.74
CA LEU A 41 -0.03 2.34 -3.77
C LEU A 41 0.94 2.58 -2.61
N SER A 42 0.79 3.67 -1.85
CA SER A 42 1.71 4.03 -0.76
C SER A 42 1.83 2.94 0.33
N PRO A 43 0.75 2.30 0.80
CA PRO A 43 0.87 1.19 1.77
C PRO A 43 1.70 0.01 1.24
N CYS A 44 1.60 -0.28 -0.06
CA CYS A 44 2.37 -1.32 -0.71
C CYS A 44 3.87 -0.96 -0.82
N GLU A 45 4.18 0.32 -1.08
CA GLU A 45 5.55 0.84 -1.09
C GLU A 45 6.18 0.67 0.29
N GLN A 46 5.50 1.11 1.36
CA GLN A 46 6.00 1.01 2.74
C GLN A 46 6.35 -0.43 3.14
N VAL A 47 5.45 -1.37 2.90
CA VAL A 47 5.70 -2.78 3.22
C VAL A 47 6.80 -3.39 2.36
N SER A 48 6.85 -3.04 1.08
CA SER A 48 7.89 -3.54 0.18
C SER A 48 9.27 -3.00 0.56
N THR A 49 9.37 -1.73 0.97
CA THR A 49 10.61 -1.13 1.47
C THR A 49 11.06 -1.79 2.77
N GLU A 50 10.14 -1.99 3.72
CA GLU A 50 10.44 -2.64 5.00
C GLU A 50 10.94 -4.07 4.79
N LEU A 51 10.24 -4.87 3.97
CA LEU A 51 10.65 -6.25 3.66
C LEU A 51 12.00 -6.31 2.94
N SER A 52 12.24 -5.37 2.03
CA SER A 52 13.50 -5.31 1.25
C SER A 52 14.69 -4.86 2.09
N SER A 53 14.47 -4.15 3.19
CA SER A 53 15.53 -3.74 4.13
C SER A 53 16.12 -4.94 4.90
N GLN A 54 15.41 -6.07 4.94
CA GLN A 54 15.78 -7.24 5.70
C GLN A 54 16.37 -8.31 4.79
N ARG A 55 17.59 -8.78 5.12
CA ARG A 55 18.28 -9.83 4.36
C ARG A 55 17.54 -11.17 4.37
N TYR A 56 16.82 -11.46 5.46
CA TYR A 56 15.97 -12.65 5.62
C TYR A 56 14.70 -12.25 6.38
N PRO A 57 13.61 -11.87 5.68
CA PRO A 57 12.36 -11.55 6.34
C PRO A 57 11.76 -12.83 6.96
N SER A 58 11.43 -12.77 8.25
CA SER A 58 10.74 -13.86 8.93
C SER A 58 9.23 -13.82 8.64
N LEU A 59 8.59 -14.99 8.65
CA LEU A 59 7.12 -15.07 8.54
C LEU A 59 6.42 -14.26 9.64
N SER A 60 7.00 -14.23 10.85
CA SER A 60 6.52 -13.45 11.99
C SER A 60 6.38 -11.96 11.70
N LYS A 61 7.21 -11.41 10.80
CA LYS A 61 7.14 -10.01 10.35
C LYS A 61 6.29 -9.84 9.10
N LEU A 62 6.29 -10.84 8.22
CA LEU A 62 5.51 -10.78 6.99
C LEU A 62 4.01 -10.64 7.27
N PHE A 63 3.48 -11.41 8.23
CA PHE A 63 2.06 -11.37 8.61
C PHE A 63 1.58 -9.98 9.06
N PRO A 64 2.17 -9.35 10.11
CA PRO A 64 1.73 -8.04 10.56
C PRO A 64 1.89 -6.98 9.46
N LEU A 65 2.93 -7.06 8.62
CA LEU A 65 3.09 -6.14 7.51
C LEU A 65 1.98 -6.28 6.46
N ILE A 66 1.55 -7.50 6.13
CA ILE A 66 0.40 -7.71 5.22
C ILE A 66 -0.90 -7.15 5.84
N SER A 67 -1.11 -7.35 7.15
CA SER A 67 -2.26 -6.78 7.85
C SER A 67 -2.25 -5.25 7.81
N LEU A 68 -1.11 -4.62 8.10
CA LEU A 68 -0.92 -3.17 8.04
C LEU A 68 -1.12 -2.63 6.62
N MET A 69 -0.67 -3.35 5.59
CA MET A 69 -0.91 -2.98 4.19
C MET A 69 -2.41 -2.97 3.87
N LEU A 70 -3.17 -3.97 4.33
CA LEU A 70 -4.61 -4.05 4.09
C LEU A 70 -5.39 -2.97 4.85
N GLU A 71 -4.99 -2.66 6.09
CA GLU A 71 -5.53 -1.56 6.88
C GLU A 71 -5.24 -0.22 6.21
N GLY A 72 -3.98 0.03 5.84
CA GLY A 72 -3.58 1.22 5.10
C GLY A 72 -4.35 1.39 3.80
N LEU A 73 -4.58 0.30 3.05
CA LEU A 73 -5.40 0.31 1.84
C LEU A 73 -6.88 0.62 2.11
N THR A 74 -7.40 0.31 3.29
CA THR A 74 -8.78 0.62 3.65
C THR A 74 -8.93 2.12 3.93
N ASN A 75 -7.93 2.69 4.62
CA ASN A 75 -7.98 4.05 5.15
C ASN A 75 -7.54 5.15 4.16
N VAL A 76 -6.99 4.79 2.98
CA VAL A 76 -6.48 5.75 1.96
C VAL A 76 -7.46 6.89 1.63
N PHE A 77 -8.76 6.63 1.73
CA PHE A 77 -9.81 7.57 1.34
C PHE A 77 -10.74 7.98 2.49
N ASP A 78 -10.36 7.72 3.73
CA ASP A 78 -11.22 8.07 4.88
C ASP A 78 -11.25 9.59 5.12
N ASP A 79 -10.13 10.28 4.89
CA ASP A 79 -10.00 11.72 5.14
C ASP A 79 -10.46 12.61 3.97
N SER A 80 -10.62 12.05 2.76
CA SER A 80 -10.96 12.82 1.56
C SER A 80 -12.01 12.11 0.69
N PRO A 81 -13.09 12.80 0.26
CA PRO A 81 -14.09 12.19 -0.59
C PRO A 81 -13.47 11.77 -1.93
N VAL A 82 -13.68 10.51 -2.32
CA VAL A 82 -13.08 9.99 -3.55
C VAL A 82 -13.71 10.65 -4.77
N ARG A 83 -12.90 11.44 -5.48
CA ARG A 83 -13.32 12.17 -6.68
C ARG A 83 -13.54 11.26 -7.89
N TYR A 84 -12.83 10.13 -7.96
CA TYR A 84 -12.88 9.21 -9.10
C TYR A 84 -13.26 7.79 -8.65
N GLU A 85 -14.43 7.30 -9.07
CA GLU A 85 -14.90 5.94 -8.75
C GLU A 85 -13.91 4.85 -9.20
N GLY A 86 -13.19 5.09 -10.30
CA GLY A 86 -12.14 4.20 -10.79
C GLY A 86 -11.05 3.89 -9.75
N LEU A 87 -10.74 4.84 -8.85
CA LEU A 87 -9.78 4.64 -7.76
C LEU A 87 -10.32 3.68 -6.70
N LEU A 88 -11.61 3.73 -6.39
CA LEU A 88 -12.26 2.78 -5.48
C LEU A 88 -12.22 1.36 -6.06
N ILE A 89 -12.54 1.23 -7.35
CA ILE A 89 -12.49 -0.06 -8.05
C ILE A 89 -11.06 -0.61 -8.06
N PHE A 90 -10.07 0.25 -8.36
CA PHE A 90 -8.66 -0.11 -8.35
C PHE A 90 -8.21 -0.60 -6.97
N ARG A 91 -8.47 0.18 -5.92
CA ARG A 91 -8.19 -0.18 -4.52
C ARG A 91 -8.81 -1.51 -4.14
N ASN A 92 -10.10 -1.70 -4.41
CA ASN A 92 -10.82 -2.92 -4.05
C ASN A 92 -10.29 -4.15 -4.81
N ARG A 93 -9.91 -4.00 -6.08
CA ARG A 93 -9.27 -5.05 -6.88
C ARG A 93 -7.87 -5.38 -6.34
N LEU A 94 -7.10 -4.37 -5.96
CA LEU A 94 -5.77 -4.55 -5.38
C LEU A 94 -5.86 -5.32 -4.06
N MET A 95 -6.74 -4.89 -3.14
CA MET A 95 -7.00 -5.60 -1.88
C MET A 95 -7.41 -7.05 -2.11
N ARG A 96 -8.31 -7.31 -3.07
CA ARG A 96 -8.73 -8.69 -3.42
C ARG A 96 -7.55 -9.53 -3.89
N ASN A 97 -6.70 -8.98 -4.76
CA ASN A 97 -5.51 -9.68 -5.26
C ASN A 97 -4.51 -9.98 -4.15
N ILE A 98 -4.29 -9.03 -3.24
CA ILE A 98 -3.42 -9.21 -2.07
C ILE A 98 -3.97 -10.35 -1.21
N LYS A 99 -5.25 -10.29 -0.81
CA LYS A 99 -5.89 -11.34 -0.01
C LYS A 99 -5.79 -12.70 -0.68
N HIS A 100 -6.07 -12.78 -1.98
CA HIS A 100 -5.96 -14.03 -2.72
C HIS A 100 -4.53 -14.59 -2.76
N ARG A 101 -3.51 -13.74 -2.95
CA ARG A 101 -2.10 -14.17 -3.01
C ARG A 101 -1.59 -14.65 -1.66
N PHE A 102 -2.03 -14.04 -0.56
CA PHE A 102 -1.60 -14.39 0.78
C PHE A 102 -2.56 -15.32 1.52
N HIS A 103 -3.67 -15.72 0.90
CA HIS A 103 -4.65 -16.67 1.44
C HIS A 103 -4.00 -17.98 1.92
N ASN A 104 -3.01 -18.50 1.21
CA ASN A 104 -2.33 -19.74 1.60
C ASN A 104 -1.43 -19.60 2.84
N LEU A 105 -1.05 -18.37 3.21
CA LEU A 105 -0.37 -18.12 4.48
C LEU A 105 -1.35 -18.14 5.67
N GLU A 106 -2.66 -18.04 5.42
CA GLU A 106 -3.70 -18.15 6.45
C GLU A 106 -3.98 -19.62 6.81
N HIS A 107 -3.87 -20.56 5.86
CA HIS A 107 -4.24 -21.97 6.03
C HIS A 107 -3.15 -22.89 6.59
N THR A 108 -1.91 -22.41 6.73
CA THR A 108 -0.80 -23.18 7.33
C THR A 108 -0.87 -23.32 8.86
N ASN A 109 -1.92 -22.80 9.52
CA ASN A 109 -2.18 -23.01 10.95
C ASN A 109 -3.66 -23.37 11.19
N PRO A 110 -4.01 -24.66 11.30
CA PRO A 110 -5.41 -25.12 11.32
C PRO A 110 -6.14 -24.96 12.67
N ASP A 111 -5.55 -24.35 13.70
CA ASP A 111 -6.08 -24.47 15.07
C ASP A 111 -6.78 -23.23 15.67
N PHE A 112 -7.25 -22.27 14.85
CA PHE A 112 -7.88 -21.06 15.40
C PHE A 112 -9.12 -20.59 14.62
N ARG A 113 -10.32 -21.00 15.08
CA ARG A 113 -11.61 -20.45 14.65
C ARG A 113 -11.85 -19.07 15.31
N ALA A 114 -11.41 -17.98 14.68
CA ALA A 114 -12.02 -16.65 14.78
C ALA A 114 -11.35 -15.66 13.80
N PRO A 115 -12.09 -14.73 13.15
CA PRO A 115 -11.51 -13.68 12.33
C PRO A 115 -10.98 -12.55 13.23
N LYS A 116 -9.89 -12.84 13.95
CA LYS A 116 -9.06 -11.87 14.66
C LYS A 116 -7.65 -12.42 14.58
N TRP A 117 -6.82 -11.84 13.72
CA TRP A 117 -5.44 -12.25 13.48
C TRP A 117 -4.67 -12.47 14.81
N PRO A 118 -4.47 -13.72 15.29
CA PRO A 118 -3.83 -13.99 16.58
C PRO A 118 -2.29 -14.04 16.46
N PHE A 119 -1.75 -14.05 15.24
CA PHE A 119 -0.30 -14.21 15.00
C PHE A 119 0.50 -12.93 15.15
N VAL A 120 -0.15 -11.76 15.10
CA VAL A 120 0.47 -10.52 15.63
C VAL A 120 0.81 -10.74 17.10
N SER A 121 -0.01 -11.49 17.85
CA SER A 121 0.28 -11.80 19.25
C SER A 121 1.42 -12.79 19.40
N LEU A 122 1.41 -13.99 18.83
CA LEU A 122 2.45 -15.01 19.15
C LEU A 122 3.84 -14.72 18.54
N ALA A 123 3.86 -14.14 17.34
CA ALA A 123 5.10 -13.85 16.63
C ALA A 123 5.75 -12.52 17.10
N ALA A 124 4.95 -11.58 17.65
CA ALA A 124 5.47 -10.46 18.45
C ALA A 124 5.81 -10.89 19.89
N PHE A 125 5.08 -11.85 20.47
CA PHE A 125 5.34 -12.37 21.83
C PHE A 125 6.65 -13.15 21.92
N THR A 126 7.13 -13.71 20.80
CA THR A 126 8.44 -14.39 20.73
C THR A 126 9.56 -13.49 20.20
N ASP A 127 9.24 -12.27 19.77
CA ASP A 127 10.22 -11.27 19.33
C ASP A 127 10.50 -10.31 20.51
N PRO A 128 11.71 -10.35 21.12
CA PRO A 128 12.04 -9.54 22.30
C PRO A 128 11.99 -8.03 22.06
N ARG A 129 11.78 -7.58 20.81
CA ARG A 129 11.60 -6.16 20.46
C ARG A 129 10.20 -5.63 20.76
N TYR A 130 9.21 -6.50 20.91
CA TYR A 130 7.82 -6.10 21.18
C TYR A 130 7.39 -6.40 22.64
N ASP A 131 8.30 -6.94 23.46
CA ASP A 131 8.11 -7.28 24.88
C ASP A 131 8.41 -6.07 25.80
N THR A 132 7.78 -4.93 25.52
CA THR A 132 7.81 -3.76 26.42
C THR A 132 6.43 -3.13 26.52
N ALA A 133 5.49 -3.86 27.13
CA ALA A 133 4.26 -3.27 27.64
C ALA A 133 3.77 -3.97 28.92
N VAL A 134 4.24 -3.39 30.03
CA VAL A 134 3.53 -3.15 31.30
C VAL A 134 3.52 -4.27 32.36
N TYR A 135 3.95 -3.86 33.56
CA TYR A 135 3.93 -4.50 34.89
C TYR A 135 2.53 -4.86 35.38
#